data_AF-A0A925VHX8-F1
#
_entry.id   AF-A0A925VHX8-F1
#
_cell.length_a   1.000
_cell.length_b   1.000
_cell.length_c   1.000
_cell.angle_alpha   90.00
_cell.angle_beta   90.00
_cell.angle_gamma   90.00
#
_symmetry.space_group_name_H-M   'P 1'
#
loop_
_entity.id
_entity.type
_entity.pdbx_description
1 polymer ?
#
loop_
_entity_poly.entity_id
_entity_poly.type
_entity_poly.pdbx_seq_one_letter_code
_entity_poly.pdbx_strand_id
1 'polypeptide(L)'
;MNSLLRRCFLYALAFLARLFARRHSAHPPARVLVIKPDHLGDVLLATPALSALRQVLPDSHITALVGPWARAALAANPHIDTLQMLPFPGFERQPSGARYALSIIQPYITLLRYALILRHAHYDTAIVLRDDHWWGAALALLAGIPRRIGYAVPECRPFLTDVLPWDRDEHVTVQGLRLVARLIDIKKDDRTASSFILHPSSFIPSASDAAWADAWLRSNEIAERRLVVIHPGTGGQSKLWLSERWAALGDKLIDISGCHVVVTGGPGEADLVAAVAGAMRDGATTLVGATTVGQLAALLARATLVLGVDSGPLHLAAAVGAPSLHLYGPGDDRRFGPWGDPQRHVVLRSGLWCSPCGVFSACPRSTRPSECMERITTRAVLAAAQQLLAAV
;
A
#
# COMPACT_ATOMS: atom_id res chain seq x y z
N MET A 1 -29.33 2.78 -1.34
CA MET A 1 -29.64 3.97 -0.50
C MET A 1 -29.25 5.22 -1.28
N ASN A 2 -30.18 6.16 -1.51
CA ASN A 2 -29.90 7.42 -2.20
C ASN A 2 -28.70 8.13 -1.54
N SER A 3 -27.74 8.64 -2.31
CA SER A 3 -26.50 9.25 -1.80
C SER A 3 -26.78 10.42 -0.84
N LEU A 4 -27.92 11.10 -1.01
CA LEU A 4 -28.38 12.15 -0.11
C LEU A 4 -28.86 11.61 1.24
N LEU A 5 -29.70 10.56 1.24
CA LEU A 5 -30.20 9.92 2.45
C LEU A 5 -29.06 9.37 3.31
N ARG A 6 -28.07 8.73 2.67
CA ARG A 6 -26.85 8.27 3.35
C ARG A 6 -26.14 9.42 4.03
N ARG A 7 -25.94 10.54 3.33
CA ARG A 7 -25.27 11.72 3.89
C ARG A 7 -26.05 12.27 5.08
N CYS A 8 -27.36 12.49 4.96
CA CYS A 8 -28.18 12.98 6.07
C CYS A 8 -28.06 12.08 7.31
N PHE A 9 -28.08 10.76 7.13
CA PHE A 9 -27.88 9.80 8.22
C PHE A 9 -26.50 9.95 8.89
N LEU A 10 -25.41 10.06 8.12
CA LEU A 10 -24.07 10.24 8.66
C LEU A 10 -23.91 11.56 9.44
N TYR A 11 -24.52 12.64 8.97
CA TYR A 11 -24.54 13.93 9.68
C TYR A 11 -25.32 13.84 11.00
N ALA A 12 -26.49 13.18 11.00
CA ALA A 12 -27.27 12.96 12.21
C ALA A 12 -26.52 12.11 13.24
N LEU A 13 -25.91 11.01 12.79
CA LEU A 13 -25.06 10.15 13.63
C LEU A 13 -23.90 10.94 14.25
N ALA A 14 -23.19 11.72 13.44
CA ALA A 14 -22.08 12.54 13.91
C ALA A 14 -22.54 13.60 14.93
N PHE A 15 -23.67 14.25 14.70
CA PHE A 15 -24.24 15.24 15.61
C PHE A 15 -24.52 14.63 16.99
N LEU A 16 -25.18 13.47 17.03
CA LEU A 16 -25.47 12.76 18.28
C LEU A 16 -24.18 12.28 18.99
N ALA A 17 -23.23 11.73 18.24
CA ALA A 17 -21.98 11.21 18.80
C ALA A 17 -21.05 12.30 19.37
N ARG A 18 -21.11 13.53 18.84
CA ARG A 18 -20.30 14.66 19.34
C ARG A 18 -20.61 15.02 20.80
N LEU A 19 -21.81 14.73 21.28
CA LEU A 19 -22.19 14.95 22.69
C LEU A 19 -21.33 14.13 23.67
N PHE A 20 -20.72 13.04 23.19
CA PHE A 20 -19.91 12.12 24.00
C PHE A 20 -18.41 12.20 23.71
N ALA A 21 -18.01 13.13 22.83
CA ALA A 21 -16.61 13.36 22.49
C ALA A 21 -15.91 14.12 23.62
N ARG A 22 -14.67 13.73 23.93
CA ARG A 22 -13.84 14.46 24.89
C ARG A 22 -13.51 15.85 24.34
N ARG A 23 -13.26 16.82 25.22
CA ARG A 23 -12.77 18.14 24.82
C ARG A 23 -11.31 18.04 24.35
N HIS A 24 -10.98 18.84 23.34
CA HIS A 24 -9.61 18.97 22.86
C HIS A 24 -8.74 19.68 23.90
N SER A 25 -7.52 19.18 24.11
CA SER A 25 -6.49 19.83 24.93
C SER A 25 -5.57 20.64 24.03
N ALA A 26 -5.13 21.82 24.49
CA ALA A 26 -4.19 22.67 23.77
C ALA A 26 -2.73 22.14 23.76
N HIS A 27 -2.46 20.98 24.37
CA HIS A 27 -1.13 20.40 24.48
C HIS A 27 -0.78 19.55 23.24
N PRO A 28 0.51 19.33 22.96
CA PRO A 28 0.92 18.35 21.95
C PRO A 28 0.23 16.99 22.17
N PRO A 29 -0.20 16.29 21.10
CA PRO A 29 -0.80 14.97 21.20
C PRO A 29 0.09 14.00 21.99
N ALA A 30 -0.39 13.37 23.06
CA ALA A 30 0.36 12.38 23.83
C ALA A 30 0.12 10.95 23.30
N ARG A 31 -1.07 10.66 22.77
CA ARG A 31 -1.48 9.36 22.25
C ARG A 31 -2.23 9.52 20.93
N VAL A 32 -1.57 9.12 19.84
CA VAL A 32 -2.06 9.27 18.47
C VAL A 32 -2.52 7.93 17.91
N LEU A 33 -3.71 7.89 17.33
CA LEU A 33 -4.24 6.75 16.58
C LEU A 33 -4.17 7.05 15.07
N VAL A 34 -3.40 6.26 14.33
CA VAL A 34 -3.31 6.34 12.87
C VAL A 34 -4.16 5.22 12.26
N ILE A 35 -5.18 5.57 11.48
CA ILE A 35 -6.12 4.61 10.88
C ILE A 35 -5.79 4.45 9.39
N LYS A 36 -5.41 3.24 8.97
CA LYS A 36 -5.10 2.90 7.57
C LYS A 36 -5.64 1.48 7.25
N PRO A 37 -6.87 1.36 6.71
CA PRO A 37 -7.54 0.06 6.54
C PRO A 37 -7.01 -0.77 5.36
N ASP A 38 -6.18 -0.18 4.52
CA ASP A 38 -5.81 -0.68 3.20
C ASP A 38 -4.92 -1.94 3.20
N HIS A 39 -4.54 -2.39 2.01
CA HIS A 39 -3.67 -3.54 1.81
C HIS A 39 -2.18 -3.17 1.87
N LEU A 40 -1.32 -4.20 1.79
CA LEU A 40 0.14 -4.10 1.90
C LEU A 40 0.74 -2.87 1.19
N GLY A 41 0.49 -2.70 -0.10
CA GLY A 41 1.07 -1.59 -0.89
C GLY A 41 0.67 -0.22 -0.37
N ASP A 42 -0.62 0.02 -0.18
CA ASP A 42 -1.14 1.29 0.35
C ASP A 42 -0.63 1.61 1.76
N VAL A 43 -0.43 0.58 2.60
CA VAL A 43 0.14 0.75 3.94
C VAL A 43 1.64 1.09 3.86
N LEU A 44 2.39 0.51 2.92
CA LEU A 44 3.77 0.89 2.68
C LEU A 44 3.89 2.35 2.22
N LEU A 45 2.97 2.82 1.36
CA LEU A 45 2.88 4.22 0.95
C LEU A 45 2.55 5.19 2.11
N ALA A 46 2.01 4.68 3.23
CA ALA A 46 1.78 5.47 4.44
C ALA A 46 3.01 5.56 5.37
N THR A 47 4.05 4.76 5.15
CA THR A 47 5.25 4.76 6.02
C THR A 47 6.00 6.10 6.08
N PRO A 48 6.08 6.92 5.00
CA PRO A 48 6.64 8.26 5.08
C PRO A 48 5.88 9.16 6.05
N ALA A 49 4.55 9.06 6.08
CA ALA A 49 3.73 9.81 7.04
C ALA A 49 3.96 9.34 8.48
N LEU A 50 4.17 8.05 8.72
CA LEU A 50 4.53 7.54 10.06
C LEU A 50 5.91 8.04 10.50
N SER A 51 6.88 8.05 9.59
CA SER A 51 8.23 8.59 9.84
C SER A 51 8.18 10.09 10.19
N ALA A 52 7.48 10.87 9.37
CA ALA A 52 7.23 12.29 9.62
C ALA A 52 6.51 12.50 10.96
N LEU A 53 5.50 11.68 11.26
CA LEU A 53 4.74 11.78 12.51
C LEU A 53 5.64 11.56 13.72
N ARG A 54 6.52 10.55 13.71
CA ARG A 54 7.48 10.32 14.80
C ARG A 54 8.47 11.47 14.96
N GLN A 55 8.91 12.10 13.88
CA GLN A 55 9.79 13.27 13.97
C GLN A 55 9.10 14.47 14.60
N VAL A 56 7.83 14.68 14.24
CA VAL A 56 7.01 15.79 14.77
C VAL A 56 6.61 15.56 16.22
N LEU A 57 6.36 14.31 16.57
CA LEU A 57 5.84 13.87 17.86
C LEU A 57 6.75 12.79 18.47
N PRO A 58 8.00 13.14 18.86
CA PRO A 58 9.00 12.17 19.30
C PRO A 58 8.57 11.40 20.55
N ASP A 59 7.94 12.10 21.50
CA ASP A 59 7.56 11.55 22.81
C ASP A 59 6.14 10.96 22.84
N SER A 60 5.39 11.09 21.74
CA SER A 60 4.00 10.64 21.70
C SER A 60 3.91 9.14 21.45
N HIS A 61 2.91 8.52 22.06
CA HIS A 61 2.59 7.13 21.78
C HIS A 61 1.76 7.02 20.49
N ILE A 62 2.35 6.48 19.43
CA ILE A 62 1.74 6.30 18.11
C ILE A 62 1.25 4.86 17.97
N THR A 63 -0.07 4.69 17.86
CA THR A 63 -0.69 3.41 17.49
C THR A 63 -1.10 3.43 16.02
N ALA A 64 -0.64 2.47 15.23
CA ALA A 64 -1.18 2.19 13.91
C ALA A 64 -2.31 1.16 14.00
N LEU A 65 -3.49 1.50 13.49
CA LEU A 65 -4.65 0.64 13.37
C LEU A 65 -4.85 0.27 11.89
N VAL A 66 -4.56 -0.99 11.57
CA VAL A 66 -4.55 -1.51 10.19
C VAL A 66 -5.34 -2.81 10.07
N GLY A 67 -5.62 -3.23 8.84
CA GLY A 67 -6.23 -4.53 8.56
C GLY A 67 -5.29 -5.71 8.82
N PRO A 68 -5.78 -6.88 9.30
CA PRO A 68 -4.97 -8.11 9.48
C PRO A 68 -4.07 -8.44 8.29
N TRP A 69 -4.57 -8.24 7.07
CA TRP A 69 -3.88 -8.47 5.80
C TRP A 69 -2.67 -7.57 5.53
N ALA A 70 -2.53 -6.45 6.23
CA ALA A 70 -1.41 -5.53 6.08
C ALA A 70 -0.51 -5.47 7.32
N ARG A 71 -0.76 -6.33 8.34
CA ARG A 71 0.05 -6.40 9.56
C ARG A 71 1.54 -6.40 9.28
N ALA A 72 1.96 -7.23 8.34
CA ALA A 72 3.37 -7.43 8.06
C ALA A 72 4.07 -6.15 7.57
N ALA A 73 3.36 -5.23 6.88
CA ALA A 73 3.95 -3.97 6.41
C ALA A 73 4.51 -3.10 7.55
N LEU A 74 3.90 -3.15 8.74
CA LEU A 74 4.25 -2.29 9.86
C LEU A 74 4.80 -3.04 11.08
N ALA A 75 4.89 -4.37 11.03
CA ALA A 75 5.25 -5.19 12.19
C ALA A 75 6.62 -4.82 12.80
N ALA A 76 7.57 -4.40 11.96
CA ALA A 76 8.91 -3.96 12.37
C ALA A 76 9.13 -2.45 12.14
N ASN A 77 8.06 -1.66 11.99
CA ASN A 77 8.20 -0.23 11.73
C ASN A 77 8.65 0.51 13.01
N PRO A 78 9.81 1.19 13.01
CA PRO A 78 10.37 1.82 14.21
C PRO A 78 9.67 3.12 14.61
N HIS A 79 8.74 3.61 13.80
CA HIS A 79 8.06 4.88 14.04
C HIS A 79 6.75 4.74 14.81
N ILE A 80 6.30 3.51 15.07
CA ILE A 80 5.08 3.21 15.84
C ILE A 80 5.41 2.49 17.14
N ASP A 81 4.65 2.75 18.19
CA ASP A 81 4.81 2.07 19.49
C ASP A 81 3.89 0.85 19.61
N THR A 82 2.74 0.90 18.94
CA THR A 82 1.76 -0.19 18.97
C THR A 82 1.15 -0.41 17.59
N LEU A 83 1.07 -1.68 17.20
CA LEU A 83 0.36 -2.13 16.02
C LEU A 83 -0.93 -2.85 16.45
N GLN A 84 -2.09 -2.25 16.15
CA GLN A 84 -3.41 -2.85 16.41
C GLN A 84 -4.07 -3.29 15.11
N MET A 85 -4.77 -4.42 15.17
CA MET A 85 -5.42 -5.02 14.01
C MET A 85 -6.94 -4.90 14.13
N LEU A 86 -7.59 -4.48 13.05
CA LEU A 86 -9.04 -4.42 12.93
C LEU A 86 -9.45 -4.92 11.54
N PRO A 87 -10.27 -5.99 11.41
CA PRO A 87 -10.80 -6.43 10.13
C PRO A 87 -11.85 -5.41 9.64
N PHE A 88 -11.37 -4.37 8.95
CA PHE A 88 -12.22 -3.29 8.48
C PHE A 88 -13.29 -3.82 7.51
N PRO A 89 -14.59 -3.58 7.79
CA PRO A 89 -15.66 -4.02 6.89
C PRO A 89 -15.47 -3.48 5.47
N GLY A 90 -15.53 -4.37 4.48
CA GLY A 90 -15.39 -4.02 3.05
C GLY A 90 -13.95 -4.00 2.51
N PHE A 91 -12.95 -4.32 3.33
CA PHE A 91 -11.54 -4.40 2.90
C PHE A 91 -11.01 -5.84 2.82
N GLU A 92 -11.82 -6.83 3.19
CA GLU A 92 -11.48 -8.24 3.01
C GLU A 92 -11.63 -8.65 1.54
N ARG A 93 -10.55 -9.19 0.94
CA ARG A 93 -10.58 -9.70 -0.46
C ARG A 93 -11.29 -11.05 -0.58
N GLN A 94 -11.30 -11.83 0.50
CA GLN A 94 -12.05 -13.07 0.59
C GLN A 94 -13.13 -12.88 1.66
N PRO A 95 -14.42 -12.98 1.32
CA PRO A 95 -15.46 -12.90 2.32
C PRO A 95 -15.27 -14.06 3.30
N SER A 96 -15.16 -13.75 4.58
CA SER A 96 -15.12 -14.71 5.68
C SER A 96 -16.49 -15.42 5.80
N GLY A 97 -16.76 -16.35 4.89
CA GLY A 97 -17.94 -17.24 4.88
C GLY A 97 -19.29 -16.54 4.62
N ALA A 98 -20.29 -17.34 4.24
CA ALA A 98 -21.66 -16.88 3.94
C ALA A 98 -22.38 -16.16 5.11
N ARG A 99 -21.82 -16.22 6.33
CA ARG A 99 -22.37 -15.60 7.54
C ARG A 99 -22.07 -14.10 7.65
N TYR A 100 -20.97 -13.61 7.10
CA TYR A 100 -20.62 -12.17 7.15
C TYR A 100 -21.27 -11.36 6.03
N ALA A 101 -21.49 -11.97 4.85
CA ALA A 101 -22.04 -11.29 3.68
C ALA A 101 -23.52 -10.90 3.79
N LEU A 102 -24.28 -11.49 4.72
CA LEU A 102 -25.74 -11.31 4.83
C LEU A 102 -26.18 -10.32 5.92
N SER A 103 -25.29 -9.90 6.83
CA SER A 103 -25.67 -9.02 7.94
C SER A 103 -25.30 -7.56 7.67
N ILE A 104 -26.29 -6.78 7.22
CA ILE A 104 -26.19 -5.32 7.07
C ILE A 104 -25.80 -4.64 8.39
N ILE A 105 -26.10 -5.28 9.53
CA ILE A 105 -25.91 -4.73 10.87
C ILE A 105 -24.49 -4.98 11.39
N GLN A 106 -23.82 -6.05 10.94
CA GLN A 106 -22.53 -6.50 11.48
C GLN A 106 -21.41 -5.43 11.41
N PRO A 107 -21.26 -4.64 10.32
CA PRO A 107 -20.29 -3.55 10.28
C PRO A 107 -20.50 -2.49 11.38
N TYR A 108 -21.75 -2.26 11.78
CA TYR A 108 -22.10 -1.28 12.81
C TYR A 108 -21.92 -1.83 14.23
N ILE A 109 -22.22 -3.12 14.45
CA ILE A 109 -21.87 -3.80 15.70
C ILE A 109 -20.35 -3.76 15.92
N THR A 110 -19.59 -4.06 14.85
CA THR A 110 -18.13 -3.99 14.86
C THR A 110 -17.65 -2.57 15.18
N LEU A 111 -18.26 -1.55 14.58
CA LEU A 111 -17.96 -0.15 14.83
C LEU A 111 -18.12 0.21 16.30
N LEU A 112 -19.28 -0.11 16.91
CA LEU A 112 -19.56 0.19 18.31
C LEU A 112 -18.63 -0.58 19.26
N ARG A 113 -18.38 -1.87 18.99
CA ARG A 113 -17.47 -2.69 19.81
C ARG A 113 -16.06 -2.12 19.82
N TYR A 114 -15.50 -1.80 18.65
CA TYR A 114 -14.16 -1.24 18.57
C TYR A 114 -14.09 0.20 19.08
N ALA A 115 -15.16 0.99 18.95
CA ALA A 115 -15.23 2.31 19.56
C ALA A 115 -15.09 2.23 21.08
N LEU A 116 -15.77 1.28 21.73
CA LEU A 116 -15.63 1.05 23.17
C LEU A 116 -14.20 0.64 23.55
N ILE A 117 -13.59 -0.30 22.82
CA ILE A 117 -12.20 -0.74 23.04
C ILE A 117 -11.24 0.46 22.94
N LEU A 118 -11.35 1.26 21.88
CA LEU A 118 -10.48 2.41 21.64
C LEU A 118 -10.72 3.56 22.63
N ARG A 119 -11.93 3.69 23.19
CA ARG A 119 -12.25 4.67 24.22
C ARG A 119 -11.40 4.47 25.48
N HIS A 120 -11.15 3.22 25.87
CA HIS A 120 -10.29 2.88 27.02
C HIS A 120 -8.80 3.10 26.77
N ALA A 121 -8.37 3.22 25.51
CA ALA A 121 -6.98 3.50 25.16
C ALA A 121 -6.63 5.00 25.21
N HIS A 122 -7.62 5.85 25.50
CA HIS A 122 -7.48 7.28 25.78
C HIS A 122 -6.78 8.14 24.71
N TYR A 123 -6.77 7.74 23.44
CA TYR A 123 -6.20 8.55 22.33
C TYR A 123 -6.73 9.98 22.33
N ASP A 124 -5.86 10.97 22.14
CA ASP A 124 -6.24 12.39 22.03
C ASP A 124 -6.40 12.83 20.57
N THR A 125 -5.70 12.17 19.65
CA THR A 125 -5.69 12.53 18.24
C THR A 125 -5.84 11.30 17.38
N ALA A 126 -6.70 11.37 16.37
CA ALA A 126 -6.82 10.37 15.33
C ALA A 126 -6.50 10.98 13.95
N ILE A 127 -5.72 10.26 13.16
CA ILE A 127 -5.39 10.61 11.78
C ILE A 127 -5.96 9.52 10.88
N VAL A 128 -6.91 9.88 10.01
CA VAL A 128 -7.50 8.95 9.03
C VAL A 128 -6.73 9.10 7.72
N LEU A 129 -5.76 8.21 7.48
CA LEU A 129 -4.84 8.32 6.35
C LEU A 129 -5.45 7.99 4.99
N ARG A 130 -6.60 7.29 4.97
CA ARG A 130 -7.36 7.04 3.75
C ARG A 130 -8.44 8.13 3.60
N ASP A 131 -8.35 8.89 2.51
CA ASP A 131 -9.18 10.06 2.21
C ASP A 131 -10.70 9.81 2.28
N ASP A 132 -11.16 8.68 1.74
CA ASP A 132 -12.58 8.33 1.64
C ASP A 132 -13.09 7.39 2.76
N HIS A 133 -12.30 7.16 3.83
CA HIS A 133 -12.63 6.17 4.86
C HIS A 133 -13.54 6.70 5.97
N TRP A 134 -14.80 6.96 5.63
CA TRP A 134 -15.81 7.48 6.56
C TRP A 134 -16.01 6.59 7.80
N TRP A 135 -15.86 5.27 7.65
CA TRP A 135 -16.10 4.31 8.72
C TRP A 135 -15.05 4.44 9.82
N GLY A 136 -13.77 4.60 9.46
CA GLY A 136 -12.70 4.89 10.41
C GLY A 136 -12.81 6.27 11.04
N ALA A 137 -13.29 7.27 10.28
CA ALA A 137 -13.59 8.59 10.85
C ALA A 137 -14.72 8.51 11.89
N ALA A 138 -15.79 7.77 11.60
CA ALA A 138 -16.87 7.49 12.54
C ALA A 138 -16.39 6.71 13.77
N LEU A 139 -15.51 5.72 13.59
CA LEU A 139 -14.89 4.97 14.69
C LEU A 139 -14.14 5.91 15.63
N ALA A 140 -13.35 6.83 15.09
CA ALA A 140 -12.60 7.80 15.88
C ALA A 140 -13.51 8.73 16.70
N LEU A 141 -14.62 9.18 16.11
CA LEU A 141 -15.62 9.99 16.82
C LEU A 141 -16.32 9.20 17.93
N LEU A 142 -16.79 7.99 17.64
CA LEU A 142 -17.50 7.14 18.61
C LEU A 142 -16.60 6.66 19.75
N ALA A 143 -15.30 6.48 19.49
CA ALA A 143 -14.28 6.27 20.53
C ALA A 143 -14.06 7.52 21.42
N GLY A 144 -14.68 8.65 21.08
CA GLY A 144 -14.57 9.90 21.82
C GLY A 144 -13.20 10.55 21.72
N ILE A 145 -12.47 10.34 20.62
CA ILE A 145 -11.16 10.94 20.36
C ILE A 145 -11.35 12.42 20.02
N PRO A 146 -10.79 13.38 20.77
CA PRO A 146 -11.14 14.79 20.66
C PRO A 146 -10.71 15.44 19.33
N ARG A 147 -9.50 15.20 18.85
CA ARG A 147 -8.98 15.73 17.58
C ARG A 147 -8.99 14.63 16.51
N ARG A 148 -9.59 14.90 15.35
CA ARG A 148 -9.78 13.90 14.27
C ARG A 148 -9.48 14.55 12.92
N ILE A 149 -8.40 14.13 12.29
CA ILE A 149 -7.81 14.75 11.11
C ILE A 149 -8.06 13.87 9.88
N GLY A 150 -8.52 14.48 8.79
CA GLY A 150 -8.79 13.78 7.54
C GLY A 150 -9.18 14.74 6.41
N TYR A 151 -9.61 14.17 5.30
CA TYR A 151 -9.95 14.92 4.08
C TYR A 151 -11.43 15.29 3.98
N ALA A 152 -11.72 16.37 3.24
CA ALA A 152 -13.05 16.93 2.99
C ALA A 152 -13.94 16.08 2.07
N VAL A 153 -13.84 14.75 2.13
CA VAL A 153 -14.76 13.84 1.45
C VAL A 153 -16.14 13.94 2.13
N PRO A 154 -17.25 14.11 1.39
CA PRO A 154 -18.57 14.38 1.97
C PRO A 154 -19.02 13.40 3.06
N GLU A 155 -18.66 12.13 2.93
CA GLU A 155 -19.01 11.06 3.87
C GLU A 155 -18.12 11.07 5.13
N CYS A 156 -16.86 11.52 5.02
CA CYS A 156 -15.90 11.61 6.12
C CYS A 156 -16.11 12.86 6.97
N ARG A 157 -16.39 14.00 6.30
CA ARG A 157 -16.46 15.34 6.88
C ARG A 157 -17.28 15.46 8.19
N PRO A 158 -18.46 14.81 8.35
CA PRO A 158 -19.24 14.92 9.59
C PRO A 158 -18.46 14.48 10.83
N PHE A 159 -17.55 13.53 10.67
CA PHE A 159 -16.87 12.86 11.77
C PHE A 159 -15.54 13.51 12.15
N LEU A 160 -15.03 14.46 11.38
CA LEU A 160 -13.70 15.06 11.55
C LEU A 160 -13.77 16.41 12.32
N THR A 161 -12.68 16.79 12.96
CA THR A 161 -12.48 18.16 13.50
C THR A 161 -11.63 19.00 12.55
N ASP A 162 -10.56 18.40 12.03
CA ASP A 162 -9.57 19.09 11.20
C ASP A 162 -9.72 18.53 9.79
N VAL A 163 -10.36 19.32 8.93
CA VAL A 163 -10.75 18.89 7.59
C VAL A 163 -9.86 19.58 6.56
N LEU A 164 -9.03 18.82 5.86
CA LEU A 164 -8.19 19.35 4.78
C LEU A 164 -8.92 19.29 3.43
N PRO A 165 -8.62 20.21 2.50
CA PRO A 165 -9.08 20.12 1.11
C PRO A 165 -8.67 18.78 0.50
N TRP A 166 -9.60 18.14 -0.21
CA TRP A 166 -9.35 16.87 -0.87
C TRP A 166 -8.99 17.10 -2.32
N ASP A 167 -7.82 16.59 -2.72
CA ASP A 167 -7.40 16.48 -4.11
C ASP A 167 -7.31 14.99 -4.48
N ARG A 168 -8.12 14.57 -5.45
CA ARG A 168 -8.17 13.18 -5.90
C ARG A 168 -6.89 12.77 -6.65
N ASP A 169 -6.25 13.70 -7.33
CA ASP A 169 -5.12 13.42 -8.22
C ASP A 169 -3.77 13.48 -7.49
N GLU A 170 -3.78 13.90 -6.22
CA GLU A 170 -2.59 13.93 -5.36
C GLU A 170 -2.18 12.52 -4.92
N HIS A 171 -0.88 12.26 -4.96
CA HIS A 171 -0.31 10.99 -4.50
C HIS A 171 -0.66 10.71 -3.03
N VAL A 172 -1.09 9.48 -2.70
CA VAL A 172 -1.57 9.15 -1.35
C VAL A 172 -0.51 9.34 -0.25
N THR A 173 0.78 9.19 -0.59
CA THR A 173 1.87 9.51 0.34
C THR A 173 1.92 10.99 0.67
N VAL A 174 1.78 11.87 -0.34
CA VAL A 174 1.73 13.33 -0.15
C VAL A 174 0.51 13.69 0.69
N GLN A 175 -0.63 13.06 0.41
CA GLN A 175 -1.82 13.23 1.23
C GLN A 175 -1.56 12.85 2.70
N GLY A 176 -0.89 11.72 2.95
CA GLY A 176 -0.51 11.31 4.31
C GLY A 176 0.40 12.33 5.00
N LEU A 177 1.41 12.84 4.30
CA LEU A 177 2.33 13.85 4.81
C LEU A 177 1.62 15.18 5.14
N ARG A 178 0.66 15.62 4.31
CA ARG A 178 -0.15 16.82 4.59
C ARG A 178 -0.99 16.69 5.85
N LEU A 179 -1.56 15.50 6.10
CA LEU A 179 -2.32 15.24 7.34
C LEU A 179 -1.41 15.35 8.58
N VAL A 180 -0.17 14.88 8.47
CA VAL A 180 0.83 15.04 9.54
C VAL A 180 1.23 16.50 9.70
N ALA A 181 1.46 17.23 8.60
CA ALA A 181 1.79 18.66 8.64
C ALA A 181 0.70 19.49 9.34
N ARG A 182 -0.58 19.09 9.26
CA ARG A 182 -1.68 19.73 10.01
C ARG A 182 -1.51 19.68 11.52
N LEU A 183 -0.77 18.71 12.06
CA LEU A 183 -0.46 18.64 13.49
C LEU A 183 0.46 19.77 13.93
N ILE A 184 1.28 20.27 13.01
CA ILE A 184 2.32 21.28 13.20
C ILE A 184 1.79 22.66 12.79
N ASP A 185 0.57 23.05 13.15
CA ASP A 185 0.07 24.41 12.86
C ASP A 185 0.77 25.46 13.76
N ILE A 186 2.09 25.46 13.74
CA ILE A 186 3.04 26.35 14.37
C ILE A 186 3.47 27.29 13.26
N LYS A 187 3.00 28.54 13.33
CA LYS A 187 3.59 29.71 12.70
C LYS A 187 5.07 29.50 12.29
N LYS A 188 5.34 29.23 11.00
CA LYS A 188 6.51 29.67 10.20
C LYS A 188 6.83 28.69 9.05
N ASP A 189 6.85 29.28 7.86
CA ASP A 189 7.70 28.97 6.71
C ASP A 189 7.34 27.76 5.83
N ASP A 190 7.05 28.06 4.55
CA ASP A 190 6.81 27.13 3.42
C ASP A 190 7.94 26.10 3.22
N ARG A 191 9.11 26.31 3.84
CA ARG A 191 10.27 25.42 3.79
C ARG A 191 10.05 24.05 4.45
N THR A 192 9.10 23.94 5.40
CA THR A 192 8.78 22.66 6.07
C THR A 192 8.00 21.71 5.16
N ALA A 193 7.18 22.22 4.23
CA ALA A 193 6.50 21.36 3.25
C ALA A 193 7.49 20.62 2.33
N SER A 194 8.62 21.26 2.01
CA SER A 194 9.69 20.65 1.20
C SER A 194 10.47 19.56 1.94
N SER A 195 10.61 19.63 3.28
CA SER A 195 11.32 18.59 4.04
C SER A 195 10.53 17.28 4.13
N PHE A 196 9.20 17.33 4.05
CA PHE A 196 8.36 16.12 4.06
C PHE A 196 8.48 15.27 2.79
N ILE A 197 8.92 15.87 1.67
CA ILE A 197 9.14 15.16 0.40
C ILE A 197 10.37 14.23 0.47
N LEU A 198 11.19 14.33 1.52
CA LEU A 198 12.43 13.55 1.70
C LEU A 198 12.24 12.20 2.41
N HIS A 199 11.05 11.87 2.92
CA HIS A 199 10.85 10.59 3.61
C HIS A 199 10.63 9.46 2.58
N PRO A 200 11.59 8.54 2.39
CA PRO A 200 11.37 7.39 1.51
C PRO A 200 10.33 6.46 2.12
N SER A 201 9.67 5.67 1.27
CA SER A 201 8.92 4.52 1.76
C SER A 201 9.92 3.53 2.37
N SER A 202 9.57 2.89 3.49
CA SER A 202 10.52 2.07 4.23
C SER A 202 9.91 0.76 4.72
N PHE A 203 10.63 -0.33 4.48
CA PHE A 203 10.42 -1.62 5.12
C PHE A 203 11.78 -2.16 5.54
N ILE A 204 11.90 -2.58 6.80
CA ILE A 204 13.15 -3.12 7.35
C ILE A 204 12.94 -4.62 7.61
N PRO A 205 13.50 -5.51 6.77
CA PRO A 205 13.49 -6.94 7.07
C PRO A 205 14.24 -7.21 8.37
N SER A 206 13.80 -8.22 9.13
CA SER A 206 14.51 -8.63 10.34
C SER A 206 15.85 -9.31 9.99
N ALA A 207 16.74 -9.42 10.98
CA ALA A 207 17.99 -10.18 10.81
C ALA A 207 17.73 -11.65 10.40
N SER A 208 16.65 -12.26 10.91
CA SER A 208 16.23 -13.61 10.49
C SER A 208 15.74 -13.67 9.05
N ASP A 209 15.03 -12.63 8.58
CA ASP A 209 14.58 -12.56 7.18
C ASP A 209 15.79 -12.40 6.24
N ALA A 210 16.76 -11.55 6.62
CA ALA A 210 18.01 -11.38 5.88
C ALA A 210 18.82 -12.68 5.81
N ALA A 211 19.02 -13.36 6.96
CA ALA A 211 19.72 -14.63 7.01
C ALA A 211 19.02 -15.72 6.17
N TRP A 212 17.69 -15.74 6.16
CA TRP A 212 16.91 -16.62 5.31
C TRP A 212 17.15 -16.34 3.81
N ALA A 213 17.11 -15.07 3.39
CA ALA A 213 17.33 -14.69 2.00
C ALA A 213 18.74 -15.08 1.53
N ASP A 214 19.75 -14.85 2.36
CA ASP A 214 21.13 -15.23 2.09
C ASP A 214 21.31 -16.76 1.95
N ALA A 215 20.67 -17.52 2.83
CA ALA A 215 20.70 -18.98 2.77
C ALA A 215 19.99 -19.51 1.51
N TRP A 216 18.84 -18.93 1.17
CA TRP A 216 18.07 -19.29 -0.02
C TRP A 216 18.84 -18.97 -1.31
N LEU A 217 19.51 -17.81 -1.38
CA LEU A 217 20.34 -17.44 -2.52
C LEU A 217 21.53 -18.37 -2.69
N ARG A 218 22.18 -18.79 -1.59
CA ARG A 218 23.27 -19.78 -1.65
C ARG A 218 22.79 -21.16 -2.07
N SER A 219 21.66 -21.64 -1.54
CA SER A 219 21.14 -22.98 -1.87
C SER A 219 20.69 -23.10 -3.32
N ASN A 220 20.39 -21.98 -3.98
CA ASN A 220 20.03 -21.93 -5.40
C ASN A 220 21.20 -21.52 -6.31
N GLU A 221 22.42 -21.34 -5.76
CA GLU A 221 23.62 -20.93 -6.52
C GLU A 221 23.51 -19.53 -7.18
N ILE A 222 22.74 -18.62 -6.57
CA ILE A 222 22.43 -17.27 -7.09
C ILE A 222 23.19 -16.17 -6.32
N ALA A 223 23.83 -16.49 -5.19
CA ALA A 223 24.39 -15.49 -4.27
C ALA A 223 25.34 -14.45 -4.91
N GLU A 224 26.12 -14.85 -5.92
CA GLU A 224 27.07 -13.99 -6.64
C GLU A 224 26.53 -13.48 -8.00
N ARG A 225 25.24 -13.73 -8.30
CA ARG A 225 24.58 -13.32 -9.55
C ARG A 225 23.86 -11.99 -9.36
N ARG A 226 23.65 -11.28 -10.48
CA ARG A 226 22.77 -10.10 -10.55
C ARG A 226 21.32 -10.56 -10.51
N LEU A 227 20.74 -10.59 -9.32
CA LEU A 227 19.38 -11.09 -9.12
C LEU A 227 18.35 -10.16 -9.77
N VAL A 228 17.57 -10.71 -10.68
CA VAL A 228 16.41 -10.06 -11.28
C VAL A 228 15.14 -10.78 -10.83
N VAL A 229 14.24 -10.08 -10.17
CA VAL A 229 13.00 -10.68 -9.66
C VAL A 229 11.82 -10.25 -10.53
N ILE A 230 11.05 -11.22 -11.02
CA ILE A 230 9.77 -10.97 -11.71
C ILE A 230 8.63 -11.38 -10.77
N HIS A 231 7.71 -10.47 -10.50
CA HIS A 231 6.48 -10.72 -9.76
C HIS A 231 5.26 -10.44 -10.68
N PRO A 232 4.73 -11.46 -11.37
CA PRO A 232 3.66 -11.29 -12.34
C PRO A 232 2.27 -11.09 -11.71
N GLY A 233 2.14 -11.44 -10.42
CA GLY A 233 0.88 -11.52 -9.68
C GLY A 233 0.30 -10.19 -9.19
N THR A 234 -1.01 -10.16 -8.97
CA THR A 234 -1.75 -9.01 -8.44
C THR A 234 -3.17 -9.37 -8.04
N GLY A 235 -3.80 -8.52 -7.22
CA GLY A 235 -5.17 -8.71 -6.74
C GLY A 235 -6.28 -8.37 -7.75
N GLY A 236 -5.96 -7.92 -8.96
CA GLY A 236 -6.94 -7.51 -9.98
C GLY A 236 -6.66 -8.14 -11.34
N GLN A 237 -7.58 -8.96 -11.85
CA GLN A 237 -7.39 -9.71 -13.10
C GLN A 237 -7.03 -8.80 -14.29
N SER A 238 -7.67 -7.63 -14.39
CA SER A 238 -7.41 -6.69 -15.49
C SER A 238 -6.04 -6.00 -15.44
N LYS A 239 -5.32 -6.10 -14.33
CA LYS A 239 -3.94 -5.60 -14.17
C LYS A 239 -2.90 -6.60 -14.68
N LEU A 240 -3.27 -7.87 -14.90
CA LEU A 240 -2.34 -8.90 -15.31
C LEU A 240 -1.75 -8.60 -16.69
N TRP A 241 -0.45 -8.86 -16.82
CA TRP A 241 0.24 -8.94 -18.10
C TRP A 241 0.32 -10.40 -18.55
N LEU A 242 0.60 -10.63 -19.83
CA LEU A 242 0.59 -11.98 -20.42
C LEU A 242 1.76 -12.82 -19.90
N SER A 243 1.51 -14.08 -19.57
CA SER A 243 2.54 -15.01 -19.08
C SER A 243 3.66 -15.22 -20.09
N GLU A 244 3.31 -15.33 -21.38
CA GLU A 244 4.26 -15.50 -22.49
C GLU A 244 5.16 -14.27 -22.65
N ARG A 245 4.67 -13.09 -22.28
CA ARG A 245 5.46 -11.86 -22.33
C ARG A 245 6.39 -11.71 -21.13
N TRP A 246 5.96 -12.16 -19.95
CA TRP A 246 6.87 -12.30 -18.81
C TRP A 246 7.97 -13.31 -19.11
N ALA A 247 7.64 -14.45 -19.71
CA ALA A 247 8.60 -15.46 -20.10
C ALA A 247 9.62 -14.94 -21.13
N ALA A 248 9.13 -14.37 -22.23
CA ALA A 248 9.99 -13.80 -23.26
C ALA A 248 10.85 -12.62 -22.75
N LEU A 249 10.39 -11.90 -21.72
CA LEU A 249 11.21 -10.90 -21.03
C LEU A 249 12.28 -11.57 -20.17
N GLY A 250 11.91 -12.59 -19.39
CA GLY A 250 12.81 -13.38 -18.55
C GLY A 250 13.97 -13.98 -19.34
N ASP A 251 13.68 -14.62 -20.48
CA ASP A 251 14.70 -15.21 -21.36
C ASP A 251 15.73 -14.15 -21.80
N LYS A 252 15.25 -12.96 -22.23
CA LYS A 252 16.14 -11.86 -22.65
C LYS A 252 16.96 -11.26 -21.51
N LEU A 253 16.45 -11.31 -20.28
CA LEU A 253 17.16 -10.82 -19.10
C LEU A 253 18.22 -11.82 -18.64
N ILE A 254 17.99 -13.13 -18.78
CA ILE A 254 18.99 -14.17 -18.51
C ILE A 254 20.18 -14.07 -19.48
N ASP A 255 19.92 -13.69 -20.73
CA ASP A 255 20.99 -13.49 -21.72
C ASP A 255 21.92 -12.29 -21.39
N ILE A 256 21.56 -11.43 -20.41
CA ILE A 256 22.43 -10.36 -19.91
C ILE A 256 23.46 -10.95 -18.94
N SER A 257 24.74 -10.62 -19.17
CA SER A 257 25.85 -11.18 -18.40
C SER A 257 25.67 -11.03 -16.88
N GLY A 258 25.78 -12.17 -16.18
CA GLY A 258 25.69 -12.26 -14.73
C GLY A 258 24.27 -12.24 -14.17
N CYS A 259 23.23 -12.01 -14.98
CA CYS A 259 21.85 -11.98 -14.51
C CYS A 259 21.30 -13.38 -14.20
N HIS A 260 20.46 -13.45 -13.18
CA HIS A 260 19.67 -14.64 -12.85
C HIS A 260 18.24 -14.21 -12.56
N VAL A 261 17.26 -14.82 -13.23
CA VAL A 261 15.84 -14.48 -13.08
C VAL A 261 15.16 -15.40 -12.07
N VAL A 262 14.49 -14.80 -11.09
CA VAL A 262 13.61 -15.49 -10.15
C VAL A 262 12.17 -15.02 -10.37
N VAL A 263 11.24 -15.96 -10.57
CA VAL A 263 9.81 -15.65 -10.66
C VAL A 263 9.15 -15.91 -9.32
N THR A 264 8.59 -14.86 -8.72
CA THR A 264 7.95 -14.92 -7.39
C THR A 264 6.44 -14.90 -7.49
N GLY A 265 5.75 -15.41 -6.46
CA GLY A 265 4.30 -15.33 -6.36
C GLY A 265 3.80 -15.45 -4.93
N GLY A 266 2.66 -14.83 -4.65
CA GLY A 266 1.94 -14.95 -3.39
C GLY A 266 1.12 -16.25 -3.29
N PRO A 267 0.45 -16.45 -2.14
CA PRO A 267 -0.51 -17.55 -1.98
C PRO A 267 -1.61 -17.49 -3.05
N GLY A 268 -1.84 -18.59 -3.76
CA GLY A 268 -2.84 -18.67 -4.84
C GLY A 268 -2.35 -18.25 -6.23
N GLU A 269 -1.07 -17.90 -6.38
CA GLU A 269 -0.48 -17.49 -7.66
C GLU A 269 0.42 -18.58 -8.29
N ALA A 270 0.34 -19.81 -7.78
CA ALA A 270 1.16 -20.94 -8.26
C ALA A 270 0.94 -21.23 -9.75
N ASP A 271 -0.29 -21.27 -10.21
CA ASP A 271 -0.60 -21.52 -11.62
C ASP A 271 -0.06 -20.41 -12.53
N LEU A 272 -0.13 -19.15 -12.08
CA LEU A 272 0.41 -18.01 -12.82
C LEU A 272 1.94 -18.11 -12.94
N VAL A 273 2.63 -18.37 -11.83
CA VAL A 273 4.09 -18.50 -11.84
C VAL A 273 4.53 -19.72 -12.63
N ALA A 274 3.83 -20.85 -12.53
CA ALA A 274 4.08 -22.03 -13.34
C ALA A 274 3.89 -21.75 -14.83
N ALA A 275 2.86 -20.98 -15.22
CA ALA A 275 2.62 -20.60 -16.60
C ALA A 275 3.74 -19.69 -17.15
N VAL A 276 4.27 -18.76 -16.35
CA VAL A 276 5.43 -17.95 -16.75
C VAL A 276 6.68 -18.83 -16.88
N ALA A 277 7.02 -19.58 -15.82
CA ALA A 277 8.24 -20.39 -15.80
C ALA A 277 8.23 -21.48 -16.89
N GLY A 278 7.09 -22.12 -17.14
CA GLY A 278 6.95 -23.15 -18.17
C GLY A 278 6.99 -22.62 -19.60
N ALA A 279 6.79 -21.31 -19.81
CA ALA A 279 6.93 -20.67 -21.11
C ALA A 279 8.34 -20.10 -21.37
N MET A 280 9.23 -20.12 -20.38
CA MET A 280 10.64 -19.72 -20.52
C MET A 280 11.46 -20.87 -21.14
N ARG A 281 12.50 -20.52 -21.91
CA ARG A 281 13.30 -21.49 -22.68
C ARG A 281 13.87 -22.62 -21.81
N ASP A 282 14.45 -22.25 -20.67
CA ASP A 282 15.19 -23.16 -19.77
C ASP A 282 14.49 -23.29 -18.40
N GLY A 283 13.23 -22.86 -18.32
CA GLY A 283 12.52 -22.67 -17.05
C GLY A 283 13.01 -21.44 -16.27
N ALA A 284 12.60 -21.34 -15.00
CA ALA A 284 13.08 -20.31 -14.08
C ALA A 284 13.13 -20.84 -12.65
N THR A 285 14.03 -20.27 -11.84
CA THR A 285 13.93 -20.43 -10.38
C THR A 285 12.62 -19.78 -9.93
N THR A 286 11.76 -20.55 -9.26
CA THR A 286 10.47 -20.05 -8.78
C THR A 286 10.43 -19.99 -7.26
N LEU A 287 9.67 -19.04 -6.73
CA LEU A 287 9.43 -18.88 -5.31
C LEU A 287 7.99 -18.42 -5.07
N VAL A 288 7.11 -19.39 -4.81
CA VAL A 288 5.65 -19.14 -4.70
C VAL A 288 5.13 -19.58 -3.35
N GLY A 289 4.42 -18.68 -2.65
CA GLY A 289 3.65 -19.03 -1.44
C GLY A 289 4.49 -19.53 -0.24
N ALA A 290 5.80 -19.66 -0.41
CA ALA A 290 6.74 -20.21 0.57
C ALA A 290 7.55 -19.12 1.28
N THR A 291 7.05 -17.87 1.29
CA THR A 291 7.70 -16.74 1.98
C THR A 291 6.74 -15.97 2.87
N THR A 292 7.26 -15.49 3.98
CA THR A 292 6.65 -14.37 4.69
C THR A 292 6.90 -13.07 3.93
N VAL A 293 6.14 -12.01 4.23
CA VAL A 293 6.40 -10.67 3.65
C VAL A 293 7.81 -10.18 4.01
N GLY A 294 8.30 -10.48 5.22
CA GLY A 294 9.66 -10.12 5.64
C GLY A 294 10.74 -10.84 4.82
N GLN A 295 10.57 -12.14 4.59
CA GLN A 295 11.46 -12.95 3.75
C GLN A 295 11.46 -12.47 2.30
N LEU A 296 10.29 -12.17 1.73
CA LEU A 296 10.19 -11.59 0.40
C LEU A 296 10.91 -10.24 0.35
N ALA A 297 10.67 -9.35 1.33
CA ALA A 297 11.34 -8.06 1.43
C ALA A 297 12.88 -8.20 1.47
N ALA A 298 13.40 -9.15 2.26
CA ALA A 298 14.81 -9.44 2.35
C ALA A 298 15.40 -9.93 1.01
N LEU A 299 14.68 -10.81 0.29
CA LEU A 299 15.08 -11.24 -1.04
C LEU A 299 15.08 -10.07 -2.04
N LEU A 300 14.03 -9.24 -2.03
CA LEU A 300 13.92 -8.07 -2.90
C LEU A 300 15.03 -7.05 -2.61
N ALA A 301 15.45 -6.89 -1.36
CA ALA A 301 16.57 -6.03 -0.98
C ALA A 301 17.92 -6.48 -1.57
N ARG A 302 18.04 -7.76 -1.96
CA ARG A 302 19.20 -8.32 -2.66
C ARG A 302 19.09 -8.22 -4.18
N ALA A 303 17.93 -7.83 -4.71
CA ALA A 303 17.70 -7.78 -6.15
C ALA A 303 18.35 -6.55 -6.78
N THR A 304 19.03 -6.77 -7.92
CA THR A 304 19.51 -5.70 -8.80
C THR A 304 18.33 -5.01 -9.50
N LEU A 305 17.26 -5.76 -9.79
CA LEU A 305 16.04 -5.22 -10.39
C LEU A 305 14.81 -6.07 -10.00
N VAL A 306 13.70 -5.42 -9.71
CA VAL A 306 12.40 -6.05 -9.48
C VAL A 306 11.39 -5.57 -10.53
N LEU A 307 10.73 -6.49 -11.23
CA LEU A 307 9.73 -6.18 -12.25
C LEU A 307 8.39 -6.77 -11.85
N GLY A 308 7.31 -6.07 -12.18
CA GLY A 308 5.97 -6.63 -12.05
C GLY A 308 4.89 -5.64 -12.37
N VAL A 309 3.66 -6.06 -12.12
CA VAL A 309 2.48 -5.19 -12.25
C VAL A 309 2.27 -4.37 -10.97
N ASP A 310 1.39 -3.36 -11.04
CA ASP A 310 0.84 -2.65 -9.88
C ASP A 310 0.32 -3.65 -8.81
N SER A 311 1.12 -3.82 -7.75
CA SER A 311 0.95 -4.85 -6.72
C SER A 311 1.71 -4.50 -5.43
N GLY A 312 1.29 -5.12 -4.31
CA GLY A 312 1.94 -4.94 -3.01
C GLY A 312 3.44 -5.30 -3.00
N PRO A 313 3.87 -6.43 -3.61
CA PRO A 313 5.29 -6.78 -3.70
C PRO A 313 6.16 -5.76 -4.44
N LEU A 314 5.60 -5.03 -5.41
CA LEU A 314 6.33 -3.98 -6.12
C LEU A 314 6.49 -2.71 -5.27
N HIS A 315 5.50 -2.37 -4.44
CA HIS A 315 5.68 -1.36 -3.39
C HIS A 315 6.66 -1.81 -2.31
N LEU A 316 6.70 -3.10 -1.98
CA LEU A 316 7.66 -3.66 -1.04
C LEU A 316 9.09 -3.55 -1.57
N ALA A 317 9.30 -3.80 -2.86
CA ALA A 317 10.59 -3.57 -3.53
C ALA A 317 11.04 -2.11 -3.38
N ALA A 318 10.14 -1.14 -3.65
CA ALA A 318 10.45 0.27 -3.46
C ALA A 318 10.78 0.60 -1.99
N ALA A 319 10.03 0.04 -1.04
CA ALA A 319 10.20 0.29 0.39
C ALA A 319 11.50 -0.30 0.98
N VAL A 320 12.06 -1.36 0.39
CA VAL A 320 13.41 -1.85 0.73
C VAL A 320 14.51 -1.20 -0.11
N GLY A 321 14.15 -0.24 -0.97
CA GLY A 321 15.09 0.48 -1.83
C GLY A 321 15.63 -0.36 -2.98
N ALA A 322 14.93 -1.38 -3.45
CA ALA A 322 15.33 -2.13 -4.65
C ALA A 322 14.88 -1.38 -5.93
N PRO A 323 15.75 -1.24 -6.96
CA PRO A 323 15.34 -0.72 -8.25
C PRO A 323 14.16 -1.51 -8.80
N SER A 324 13.14 -0.82 -9.32
CA SER A 324 11.92 -1.48 -9.75
C SER A 324 11.27 -0.90 -10.99
N LEU A 325 10.68 -1.79 -11.79
CA LEU A 325 9.94 -1.49 -13.01
C LEU A 325 8.49 -1.96 -12.86
N HIS A 326 7.55 -1.03 -12.91
CA HIS A 326 6.14 -1.27 -12.61
C HIS A 326 5.28 -1.13 -13.86
N LEU A 327 4.46 -2.12 -14.15
CA LEU A 327 3.51 -2.07 -15.26
C LEU A 327 2.14 -1.62 -14.75
N TYR A 328 1.67 -0.48 -15.23
CA TYR A 328 0.37 0.10 -14.88
C TYR A 328 -0.57 0.12 -16.09
N GLY A 329 -1.70 -0.58 -15.94
CA GLY A 329 -2.85 -0.49 -16.82
C GLY A 329 -3.99 0.25 -16.14
N PRO A 330 -5.02 -0.45 -15.63
CA PRO A 330 -6.21 0.20 -15.07
C PRO A 330 -5.95 0.97 -13.77
N GLY A 331 -4.86 0.67 -13.05
CA GLY A 331 -4.45 1.39 -11.83
C GLY A 331 -3.87 2.76 -12.13
N ASP A 332 -3.97 3.67 -11.16
CA ASP A 332 -3.51 5.07 -11.27
C ASP A 332 -2.15 5.24 -10.58
N ASP A 333 -1.09 5.34 -11.38
CA ASP A 333 0.30 5.54 -10.93
C ASP A 333 0.56 6.93 -10.35
N ARG A 334 -0.21 7.95 -10.74
CA ARG A 334 -0.07 9.29 -10.15
C ARG A 334 -0.50 9.28 -8.70
N ARG A 335 -1.51 8.47 -8.38
CA ARG A 335 -2.07 8.35 -7.04
C ARG A 335 -1.39 7.28 -6.19
N PHE A 336 -1.03 6.15 -6.80
CA PHE A 336 -0.51 4.95 -6.11
C PHE A 336 0.78 4.42 -6.74
N GLY A 337 1.59 5.28 -7.36
CA GLY A 337 2.86 4.89 -7.95
C GLY A 337 3.90 4.49 -6.90
N PRO A 338 5.08 4.01 -7.33
CA PRO A 338 6.19 3.83 -6.42
C PRO A 338 6.61 5.17 -5.80
N TRP A 339 6.87 5.16 -4.50
CA TRP A 339 7.37 6.33 -3.77
C TRP A 339 8.85 6.18 -3.45
N GLY A 340 9.68 7.00 -4.08
CA GLY A 340 11.14 6.99 -3.94
C GLY A 340 11.81 7.73 -5.10
N ASP A 341 13.08 7.44 -5.31
CA ASP A 341 13.87 8.03 -6.40
C ASP A 341 13.29 7.62 -7.78
N PRO A 342 12.83 8.58 -8.61
CA PRO A 342 12.28 8.28 -9.94
C PRO A 342 13.31 7.69 -10.91
N GLN A 343 14.61 7.80 -10.64
CA GLN A 343 15.65 7.14 -11.42
C GLN A 343 15.76 5.64 -11.10
N ARG A 344 15.31 5.23 -9.91
CA ARG A 344 15.33 3.83 -9.46
C ARG A 344 14.00 3.13 -9.63
N HIS A 345 12.90 3.88 -9.69
CA HIS A 345 11.54 3.35 -9.79
C HIS A 345 10.84 3.88 -11.04
N VAL A 346 10.76 3.03 -12.06
CA VAL A 346 10.18 3.39 -13.35
C VAL A 346 8.78 2.79 -13.48
N VAL A 347 7.85 3.58 -14.00
CA VAL A 347 6.50 3.12 -14.34
C VAL A 347 6.34 3.10 -15.86
N LEU A 348 5.80 1.99 -16.39
CA LEU A 348 5.40 1.87 -17.78
C LEU A 348 3.89 1.76 -17.91
N ARG A 349 3.35 2.52 -18.87
CA ARG A 349 1.93 2.54 -19.23
C ARG A 349 1.79 2.44 -20.74
N SER A 350 0.60 2.06 -21.19
CA SER A 350 0.24 2.02 -22.62
C SER A 350 -0.11 3.38 -23.23
N GLY A 351 -0.34 4.41 -22.41
CA GLY A 351 -0.81 5.73 -22.88
C GLY A 351 -2.24 5.75 -23.43
N LEU A 352 -3.02 4.68 -23.23
CA LEU A 352 -4.42 4.66 -23.64
C LEU A 352 -5.24 5.70 -22.87
N TRP A 353 -6.11 6.42 -23.58
CA TRP A 353 -6.96 7.48 -23.01
C TRP A 353 -7.87 7.00 -21.86
N CYS A 354 -8.28 5.73 -21.87
CA CYS A 354 -9.14 5.15 -20.84
C CYS A 354 -8.35 4.61 -19.63
N SER A 355 -7.03 4.76 -19.62
CA SER A 355 -6.13 4.19 -18.60
C SER A 355 -5.41 5.33 -17.87
N PRO A 356 -5.65 5.53 -16.56
CA PRO A 356 -6.33 4.64 -15.62
C PRO A 356 -7.88 4.69 -15.68
N CYS A 357 -8.54 3.52 -15.60
CA CYS A 357 -10.00 3.44 -15.45
C CYS A 357 -10.46 3.04 -14.05
N GLY A 358 -9.56 2.54 -13.20
CA GLY A 358 -9.88 2.05 -11.85
C GLY A 358 -10.73 0.78 -11.81
N VAL A 359 -10.95 0.09 -12.93
CA VAL A 359 -11.71 -1.17 -12.98
C VAL A 359 -10.75 -2.34 -12.95
N PHE A 360 -10.78 -3.13 -11.87
CA PHE A 360 -9.80 -4.19 -11.63
C PHE A 360 -10.29 -5.62 -11.95
N SER A 361 -11.61 -5.83 -12.05
CA SER A 361 -12.22 -7.14 -12.29
C SER A 361 -12.08 -7.62 -13.74
N ALA A 362 -12.37 -6.75 -14.71
CA ALA A 362 -12.26 -7.05 -16.13
C ALA A 362 -12.07 -5.75 -16.93
N CYS A 363 -11.53 -5.84 -18.15
CA CYS A 363 -11.39 -4.68 -19.01
C CYS A 363 -12.78 -4.10 -19.36
N PRO A 364 -13.04 -2.80 -19.12
CA PRO A 364 -14.32 -2.16 -19.48
C PRO A 364 -14.61 -2.17 -20.99
N ARG A 365 -13.59 -2.42 -21.81
CA ARG A 365 -13.70 -2.53 -23.28
C ARG A 365 -13.87 -3.98 -23.74
N SER A 366 -14.09 -4.91 -22.81
CA SER A 366 -14.34 -6.33 -23.07
C SER A 366 -13.22 -7.09 -23.77
N THR A 367 -11.96 -6.64 -23.64
CA THR A 367 -10.78 -7.37 -24.14
C THR A 367 -10.21 -8.31 -23.07
N ARG A 368 -9.58 -9.41 -23.51
CA ARG A 368 -8.82 -10.33 -22.66
C ARG A 368 -7.53 -10.73 -23.39
N PRO A 369 -6.35 -10.36 -22.88
CA PRO A 369 -6.09 -9.54 -21.70
C PRO A 369 -6.60 -8.09 -21.85
N SER A 370 -6.52 -7.29 -20.80
CA SER A 370 -6.86 -5.86 -20.90
C SER A 370 -6.00 -5.16 -21.95
N GLU A 371 -6.61 -4.40 -22.86
CA GLU A 371 -5.90 -3.73 -23.96
C GLU A 371 -4.78 -2.81 -23.45
N CYS A 372 -4.99 -2.17 -22.29
CA CYS A 372 -3.98 -1.33 -21.66
C CYS A 372 -2.74 -2.09 -21.19
N MET A 373 -2.87 -3.36 -20.81
CA MET A 373 -1.75 -4.22 -20.46
C MET A 373 -1.14 -4.84 -21.73
N GLU A 374 -1.97 -5.22 -22.71
CA GLU A 374 -1.54 -5.75 -23.99
C GLU A 374 -0.71 -4.74 -24.81
N ARG A 375 -0.98 -3.44 -24.69
CA ARG A 375 -0.17 -2.42 -25.40
C ARG A 375 1.19 -2.15 -24.77
N ILE A 376 1.43 -2.59 -23.54
CA ILE A 376 2.77 -2.53 -22.93
C ILE A 376 3.61 -3.65 -23.56
N THR A 377 4.50 -3.28 -24.48
CA THR A 377 5.28 -4.25 -25.27
C THR A 377 6.49 -4.77 -24.53
N THR A 378 6.85 -6.05 -24.73
CA THR A 378 8.09 -6.64 -24.17
C THR A 378 9.33 -5.84 -24.55
N ARG A 379 9.36 -5.23 -25.73
CA ARG A 379 10.46 -4.36 -26.18
C ARG A 379 10.62 -3.12 -25.28
N ALA A 380 9.52 -2.46 -24.94
CA ALA A 380 9.54 -1.28 -24.06
C ALA A 380 9.97 -1.67 -22.64
N VAL A 381 9.45 -2.80 -22.12
CA VAL A 381 9.82 -3.30 -20.80
C VAL A 381 11.30 -3.68 -20.73
N LEU A 382 11.82 -4.39 -21.73
CA LEU A 382 13.23 -4.75 -21.80
C LEU A 382 14.15 -3.52 -21.87
N ALA A 383 13.79 -2.52 -22.69
CA ALA A 383 14.60 -1.30 -22.81
C ALA A 383 14.70 -0.56 -21.46
N ALA A 384 13.57 -0.42 -20.75
CA ALA A 384 13.56 0.18 -19.40
C ALA A 384 14.35 -0.67 -18.38
N ALA A 385 14.21 -1.99 -18.44
CA ALA A 385 14.96 -2.91 -17.57
C ALA A 385 16.47 -2.80 -17.79
N GLN A 386 16.93 -2.73 -19.05
CA GLN A 386 18.34 -2.55 -19.38
C GLN A 386 18.90 -1.21 -18.89
N GLN A 387 18.11 -0.13 -18.97
CA GLN A 387 18.50 1.17 -18.42
C GLN A 387 18.69 1.10 -16.90
N LEU A 388 17.76 0.47 -16.18
CA LEU A 388 17.88 0.28 -14.73
C LEU A 388 19.06 -0.62 -14.35
N LEU A 389 19.28 -1.70 -15.09
CA LEU A 389 20.44 -2.58 -14.89
C LEU A 389 21.77 -1.92 -15.25
N ALA A 390 21.81 -0.90 -16.12
CA ALA A 390 23.05 -0.19 -16.43
C ALA A 390 23.44 0.84 -15.36
N ALA A 391 22.47 1.28 -14.54
CA ALA A 391 22.66 2.28 -13.50
C ALA A 391 23.10 1.71 -12.14
N VAL A 392 23.18 0.38 -12.02
CA VAL A 392 23.50 -0.40 -10.81
C VAL A 392 24.65 -1.34 -11.09
#